data_AF-A0A8T3YJD5-F1
#
_entry.id   AF-A0A8T3YJD5-F1
#
_cell.length_a   1.000
_cell.length_b   1.000
_cell.length_c   1.000
_cell.angle_alpha   90.00
_cell.angle_beta   90.00
_cell.angle_gamma   90.00
#
_symmetry.space_group_name_H-M   'P 1'
#
loop_
_entity.id
_entity.type
_entity.pdbx_description
1 polymer ?
#
loop_
_entity_poly.entity_id
_entity_poly.type
_entity_poly.pdbx_seq_one_letter_code
_entity_poly.pdbx_strand_id
1 'polypeptide(L)'
;PSAVLWTKGGARDIRIWYNNFRDVVGNNHILILGGCCWNNWGGQAGVDPVVQDVEARGNVLTNVELTGTYAYRGALGVEGCHNCTFLDNVVDGAETGIGIHPTQDGDTGISLPPKNIEISGNRLARISSGSMITVKSDSTEGLVIRDNTYYTDSPATFRLGNDILPLGQFQSRGYDAGSAILPASDFQG
;
A
#
# COMPACT_ATOMS: atom_id res chain seq x y z
N PRO A 1 -19.43 -9.53 -1.97
CA PRO A 1 -18.35 -10.43 -2.45
C PRO A 1 -16.98 -9.87 -2.07
N SER A 2 -16.16 -10.67 -1.38
CA SER A 2 -14.77 -10.30 -1.11
C SER A 2 -13.91 -10.70 -2.30
N ALA A 3 -13.18 -9.75 -2.86
CA ALA A 3 -12.18 -10.01 -3.90
C ALA A 3 -10.88 -9.35 -3.48
N VAL A 4 -9.85 -10.16 -3.30
CA VAL A 4 -8.50 -9.69 -3.00
C VAL A 4 -7.58 -10.33 -4.02
N LEU A 5 -6.81 -9.50 -4.72
CA LEU A 5 -5.67 -9.98 -5.50
C LEU A 5 -4.43 -9.90 -4.61
N TRP A 6 -3.81 -11.05 -4.39
CA TRP A 6 -2.73 -11.20 -3.45
C TRP A 6 -1.58 -12.02 -4.06
N THR A 7 -0.39 -11.41 -4.16
CA THR A 7 0.85 -12.15 -4.48
C THR A 7 1.41 -12.81 -3.22
N LYS A 8 1.53 -14.14 -3.20
CA LYS A 8 2.11 -14.87 -2.05
C LYS A 8 3.63 -14.92 -2.10
N GLY A 9 4.25 -15.09 -0.92
CA GLY A 9 5.69 -15.33 -0.77
C GLY A 9 6.24 -16.34 -1.76
N GLY A 10 7.43 -16.08 -2.29
CA GLY A 10 8.04 -16.84 -3.39
C GLY A 10 7.63 -16.37 -4.79
N ALA A 11 6.60 -15.53 -4.95
CA ALA A 11 6.26 -14.95 -6.25
C ALA A 11 7.33 -13.96 -6.75
N ARG A 12 7.58 -13.97 -8.06
CA ARG A 12 8.59 -13.15 -8.75
C ARG A 12 8.02 -12.62 -10.07
N ASP A 13 8.49 -11.45 -10.49
CA ASP A 13 8.24 -10.88 -11.83
C ASP A 13 6.75 -10.78 -12.21
N ILE A 14 5.90 -10.41 -11.26
CA ILE A 14 4.46 -10.29 -11.49
C ILE A 14 4.11 -8.86 -11.92
N ARG A 15 3.28 -8.73 -12.96
CA ARG A 15 2.76 -7.45 -13.44
C ARG A 15 1.25 -7.43 -13.35
N ILE A 16 0.71 -6.44 -12.65
CA ILE A 16 -0.73 -6.26 -12.42
C ILE A 16 -1.10 -4.89 -12.98
N TRP A 17 -1.47 -4.86 -14.26
CA TRP A 17 -1.57 -3.61 -15.01
C TRP A 17 -2.98 -3.35 -15.51
N TYR A 18 -3.41 -2.09 -15.40
CA TYR A 18 -4.62 -1.57 -16.05
C TYR A 18 -5.91 -2.34 -15.72
N ASN A 19 -6.00 -2.86 -14.49
CA ASN A 19 -7.20 -3.54 -14.00
C ASN A 19 -8.17 -2.54 -13.36
N ASN A 20 -9.46 -2.91 -13.34
CA ASN A 20 -10.49 -2.16 -12.65
C ASN A 20 -11.10 -3.01 -11.52
N PHE A 21 -11.01 -2.52 -10.29
CA PHE A 21 -11.63 -3.11 -9.11
C PHE A 21 -12.71 -2.16 -8.63
N ARG A 22 -13.96 -2.63 -8.61
CA ARG A 22 -15.10 -1.78 -8.27
C ARG A 22 -16.04 -2.48 -7.31
N ASP A 23 -16.54 -1.73 -6.32
CA ASP A 23 -17.53 -2.22 -5.35
C ASP A 23 -17.02 -3.47 -4.59
N VAL A 24 -15.76 -3.39 -4.14
CA VAL A 24 -15.04 -4.53 -3.54
C VAL A 24 -14.90 -4.37 -2.04
N VAL A 25 -15.16 -5.45 -1.31
CA VAL A 25 -14.97 -5.53 0.14
C VAL A 25 -13.73 -6.38 0.45
N GLY A 26 -12.79 -5.83 1.19
CA GLY A 26 -11.58 -6.50 1.67
C GLY A 26 -11.48 -6.49 3.19
N ASN A 27 -10.59 -7.33 3.74
CA ASN A 27 -10.25 -7.25 5.16
C ASN A 27 -9.26 -6.10 5.38
N ASN A 28 -7.99 -6.31 5.00
CA ASN A 28 -6.95 -5.29 5.13
C ASN A 28 -6.68 -4.56 3.79
N HIS A 29 -6.72 -5.29 2.68
CA HIS A 29 -6.34 -4.74 1.39
C HIS A 29 -7.14 -5.38 0.26
N ILE A 30 -7.20 -4.71 -0.89
CA ILE A 30 -7.82 -5.23 -2.12
C ILE A 30 -6.75 -5.76 -3.08
N LEU A 31 -5.69 -4.99 -3.28
CA LEU A 31 -4.53 -5.38 -4.09
C LEU A 31 -3.27 -5.37 -3.21
N ILE A 32 -2.68 -6.56 -3.01
CA ILE A 32 -1.54 -6.76 -2.11
C ILE A 32 -0.32 -7.22 -2.89
N LEU A 33 0.78 -6.46 -2.76
CA LEU A 33 2.12 -6.89 -3.16
C LEU A 33 2.85 -7.43 -1.92
N GLY A 34 3.09 -8.73 -1.88
CA GLY A 34 3.54 -9.44 -0.67
C GLY A 34 2.41 -10.06 0.16
N GLY A 35 2.73 -10.63 1.33
CA GLY A 35 1.75 -11.04 2.36
C GLY A 35 2.09 -12.30 3.17
N CYS A 36 1.28 -12.54 4.20
CA CYS A 36 1.49 -13.54 5.25
C CYS A 36 1.09 -14.96 4.84
N CYS A 37 2.00 -15.73 4.24
CA CYS A 37 1.85 -17.19 4.05
C CYS A 37 3.21 -17.90 3.95
N TRP A 38 4.24 -17.35 4.59
CA TRP A 38 5.61 -17.85 4.54
C TRP A 38 5.76 -19.23 5.22
N ASN A 39 4.83 -19.64 6.11
CA ASN A 39 4.83 -20.96 6.76
C ASN A 39 4.87 -22.13 5.76
N ASN A 40 4.42 -21.91 4.51
CA ASN A 40 4.53 -22.91 3.44
C ASN A 40 5.95 -23.02 2.83
N TRP A 41 6.84 -22.10 3.17
CA TRP A 41 8.19 -21.95 2.62
C TRP A 41 9.28 -22.01 3.69
N GLY A 42 8.93 -21.85 4.97
CA GLY A 42 9.80 -21.99 6.13
C GLY A 42 10.38 -23.40 6.25
N GLY A 43 11.46 -23.67 5.52
CA GLY A 43 12.13 -24.97 5.49
C GLY A 43 12.87 -25.26 4.18
N GLN A 44 12.64 -24.50 3.11
CA GLN A 44 13.39 -24.66 1.87
C GLN A 44 14.65 -23.79 1.87
N ALA A 45 15.80 -24.42 2.09
CA ALA A 45 17.09 -23.74 1.98
C ALA A 45 17.26 -23.14 0.56
N GLY A 46 17.62 -21.86 0.48
CA GLY A 46 17.91 -21.16 -0.77
C GLY A 46 16.73 -20.46 -1.45
N VAL A 47 15.53 -20.49 -0.87
CA VAL A 47 14.37 -19.72 -1.37
C VAL A 47 14.18 -18.49 -0.47
N ASP A 48 14.28 -17.30 -1.05
CA ASP A 48 13.91 -16.06 -0.35
C ASP A 48 12.37 -16.01 -0.21
N PRO A 49 11.83 -16.11 1.01
CA PRO A 49 10.39 -16.31 1.22
C PRO A 49 9.56 -15.06 0.91
N VAL A 50 10.18 -13.91 0.65
CA VAL A 50 9.47 -12.68 0.30
C VAL A 50 8.96 -12.72 -1.14
N VAL A 51 8.03 -11.83 -1.47
CA VAL A 51 7.69 -11.52 -2.85
C VAL A 51 8.75 -10.57 -3.40
N GLN A 52 9.15 -10.70 -4.67
CA GLN A 52 10.09 -9.77 -5.29
C GLN A 52 9.66 -9.35 -6.68
N ASP A 53 10.04 -8.14 -7.08
CA ASP A 53 9.94 -7.63 -8.45
C ASP A 53 8.50 -7.61 -8.99
N VAL A 54 7.56 -7.18 -8.14
CA VAL A 54 6.14 -7.05 -8.50
C VAL A 54 5.76 -5.61 -8.73
N GLU A 55 5.07 -5.36 -9.83
CA GLU A 55 4.58 -4.03 -10.18
C GLU A 55 3.07 -4.03 -10.39
N ALA A 56 2.42 -3.10 -9.71
CA ALA A 56 1.04 -2.74 -9.97
C ALA A 56 0.99 -1.33 -10.59
N ARG A 57 0.53 -1.26 -11.84
CA ARG A 57 0.52 -0.03 -12.63
C ARG A 57 -0.85 0.30 -13.20
N GLY A 58 -1.26 1.56 -13.09
CA GLY A 58 -2.42 2.07 -13.83
C GLY A 58 -3.73 1.37 -13.47
N ASN A 59 -3.81 0.71 -12.32
CA ASN A 59 -5.03 0.08 -11.85
C ASN A 59 -5.97 1.14 -11.28
N VAL A 60 -7.27 0.91 -11.39
CA VAL A 60 -8.32 1.78 -10.85
C VAL A 60 -9.10 1.01 -9.81
N LEU A 61 -9.12 1.51 -8.58
CA LEU A 61 -9.88 0.97 -7.46
C LEU A 61 -10.95 1.99 -7.06
N THR A 62 -12.22 1.62 -7.20
CA THR A 62 -13.35 2.51 -6.91
C THR A 62 -14.32 1.88 -5.92
N ASN A 63 -14.77 2.65 -4.93
CA ASN A 63 -15.71 2.21 -3.90
C ASN A 63 -15.23 0.93 -3.19
N VAL A 64 -14.11 1.06 -2.50
CA VAL A 64 -13.46 0.01 -1.72
C VAL A 64 -13.88 0.10 -0.26
N GLU A 65 -14.38 -1.01 0.28
CA GLU A 65 -14.66 -1.16 1.70
C GLU A 65 -13.58 -2.03 2.35
N LEU A 66 -13.01 -1.56 3.46
CA LEU A 66 -12.10 -2.34 4.29
C LEU A 66 -12.78 -2.66 5.62
N THR A 67 -12.83 -3.93 5.97
CA THR A 67 -13.55 -4.42 7.16
C THR A 67 -12.63 -4.72 8.34
N GLY A 68 -11.32 -4.81 8.09
CA GLY A 68 -10.32 -5.02 9.11
C GLY A 68 -10.06 -3.77 9.94
N THR A 69 -9.60 -3.95 11.17
CA THR A 69 -9.27 -2.84 12.08
C THR A 69 -7.78 -2.47 12.07
N TYR A 70 -6.97 -3.16 11.25
CA TYR A 70 -5.53 -2.99 11.25
C TYR A 70 -5.10 -1.59 10.77
N ALA A 71 -4.19 -0.94 11.50
CA ALA A 71 -3.85 0.47 11.28
C ALA A 71 -3.10 0.76 9.98
N TYR A 72 -2.47 -0.26 9.38
CA TYR A 72 -1.68 -0.15 8.14
C TYR A 72 -2.36 -0.82 6.95
N ARG A 73 -3.69 -0.96 7.02
CA ARG A 73 -4.56 -1.44 5.94
C ARG A 73 -4.69 -0.38 4.83
N GLY A 74 -5.17 -0.73 3.65
CA GLY A 74 -5.37 0.22 2.55
C GLY A 74 -5.90 -0.45 1.30
N ALA A 75 -6.57 0.28 0.41
CA ALA A 75 -7.04 -0.27 -0.86
C ALA A 75 -5.91 -0.97 -1.63
N LEU A 76 -4.74 -0.34 -1.64
CA LEU A 76 -3.46 -0.91 -2.05
C LEU A 76 -2.62 -1.28 -0.81
N GLY A 77 -1.92 -2.41 -0.87
CA GLY A 77 -1.10 -2.92 0.24
C GLY A 77 0.27 -3.40 -0.20
N VAL A 78 1.30 -3.08 0.59
CA VAL A 78 2.62 -3.75 0.54
C VAL A 78 2.86 -4.49 1.85
N GLU A 79 3.07 -5.80 1.76
CA GLU A 79 3.30 -6.67 2.91
C GLU A 79 4.59 -7.48 2.75
N GLY A 80 5.71 -6.97 3.24
CA GLY A 80 7.01 -7.68 3.20
C GLY A 80 7.49 -8.05 1.79
N CYS A 81 7.20 -7.22 0.78
CA CYS A 81 7.74 -7.39 -0.58
C CYS A 81 9.09 -6.66 -0.76
N HIS A 82 9.96 -7.15 -1.64
CA HIS A 82 11.17 -6.44 -2.08
C HIS A 82 11.06 -5.98 -3.54
N ASN A 83 11.61 -4.83 -3.88
CA ASN A 83 11.60 -4.26 -5.24
C ASN A 83 10.17 -4.16 -5.83
N CYS A 84 9.21 -3.81 -4.99
CA CYS A 84 7.80 -3.74 -5.35
C CYS A 84 7.39 -2.30 -5.66
N THR A 85 6.52 -2.11 -6.65
CA THR A 85 6.13 -0.77 -7.08
C THR A 85 4.63 -0.60 -7.29
N PHE A 86 4.09 0.51 -6.79
CA PHE A 86 2.78 1.04 -7.17
C PHE A 86 2.96 2.30 -8.01
N LEU A 87 2.66 2.20 -9.31
CA LEU A 87 2.86 3.28 -10.27
C LEU A 87 1.55 3.71 -10.93
N ASP A 88 1.26 5.01 -10.95
CA ASP A 88 0.15 5.59 -11.71
C ASP A 88 -1.24 4.99 -11.41
N ASN A 89 -1.46 4.39 -10.24
CA ASN A 89 -2.76 3.82 -9.88
C ASN A 89 -3.72 4.90 -9.39
N VAL A 90 -5.01 4.60 -9.46
CA VAL A 90 -6.09 5.44 -8.95
C VAL A 90 -6.81 4.71 -7.84
N VAL A 91 -6.95 5.35 -6.69
CA VAL A 91 -7.87 4.91 -5.62
C VAL A 91 -8.88 6.01 -5.42
N ASP A 92 -10.15 5.63 -5.51
CA ASP A 92 -11.25 6.57 -5.50
C ASP A 92 -12.42 6.06 -4.64
N GLY A 93 -12.53 6.60 -3.43
CA GLY A 93 -13.50 6.14 -2.45
C GLY A 93 -13.02 4.89 -1.75
N ALA A 94 -12.20 5.08 -0.71
CA ALA A 94 -11.73 4.03 0.19
C ALA A 94 -11.57 4.60 1.60
N GLU A 95 -11.50 3.75 2.62
CA GLU A 95 -11.15 4.22 3.96
C GLU A 95 -9.69 4.72 4.05
N THR A 96 -8.75 3.93 3.53
CA THR A 96 -7.30 4.24 3.51
C THR A 96 -6.78 3.96 2.12
N GLY A 97 -5.91 4.84 1.59
CA GLY A 97 -5.38 4.72 0.23
C GLY A 97 -4.38 3.56 0.09
N ILE A 98 -3.18 3.75 0.63
CA ILE A 98 -2.08 2.78 0.53
C ILE A 98 -1.55 2.43 1.93
N GLY A 99 -1.39 1.14 2.19
CA GLY A 99 -0.79 0.63 3.44
C GLY A 99 0.51 -0.13 3.21
N ILE A 100 1.51 0.13 4.03
CA ILE A 100 2.85 -0.47 3.93
C ILE A 100 3.26 -0.99 5.30
N HIS A 101 3.54 -2.28 5.39
CA HIS A 101 4.03 -2.89 6.61
C HIS A 101 4.81 -4.19 6.33
N PRO A 102 5.63 -4.66 7.29
CA PRO A 102 6.22 -5.98 7.25
C PRO A 102 5.14 -7.05 7.19
N THR A 103 5.44 -8.15 6.50
CA THR A 103 4.69 -9.37 6.78
C THR A 103 5.21 -9.93 8.11
N GLN A 104 4.27 -10.26 9.01
CA GLN A 104 4.59 -10.75 10.34
C GLN A 104 4.04 -12.15 10.49
N ASP A 105 4.84 -13.02 11.09
CA ASP A 105 4.36 -14.29 11.56
C ASP A 105 3.89 -14.21 13.00
N GLY A 106 2.63 -14.58 13.23
CA GLY A 106 2.07 -14.68 14.57
C GLY A 106 2.68 -15.83 15.37
N ASP A 107 3.11 -16.91 14.71
CA ASP A 107 3.53 -18.15 15.38
C ASP A 107 5.01 -18.13 15.79
N THR A 108 5.89 -17.63 14.93
CA THR A 108 7.35 -17.58 15.17
C THR A 108 7.86 -16.20 15.56
N GLY A 109 7.05 -15.14 15.41
CA GLY A 109 7.48 -13.76 15.65
C GLY A 109 8.44 -13.21 14.59
N ILE A 110 8.68 -13.94 13.50
CA ILE A 110 9.49 -13.46 12.37
C ILE A 110 8.78 -12.28 11.71
N SER A 111 9.54 -11.22 11.41
CA SER A 111 9.05 -10.02 10.74
C SER A 111 9.91 -9.75 9.52
N LEU A 112 9.31 -9.78 8.33
CA LEU A 112 9.99 -9.54 7.06
C LEU A 112 9.61 -8.14 6.55
N PRO A 113 10.53 -7.17 6.63
CA PRO A 113 10.27 -5.79 6.21
C PRO A 113 10.14 -5.69 4.68
N PRO A 114 9.31 -4.78 4.15
CA PRO A 114 9.38 -4.41 2.75
C PRO A 114 10.71 -3.70 2.46
N LYS A 115 11.26 -3.91 1.27
CA LYS A 115 12.54 -3.32 0.83
C LYS A 115 12.46 -2.75 -0.57
N ASN A 116 13.09 -1.61 -0.82
CA ASN A 116 13.16 -0.98 -2.14
C ASN A 116 11.76 -0.81 -2.76
N ILE A 117 10.88 -0.15 -2.02
CA ILE A 117 9.49 0.05 -2.43
C ILE A 117 9.36 1.41 -3.10
N GLU A 118 8.69 1.44 -4.24
CA GLU A 118 8.36 2.70 -4.92
C GLU A 118 6.86 2.91 -5.03
N ILE A 119 6.40 4.09 -4.62
CA ILE A 119 5.01 4.52 -4.73
C ILE A 119 5.00 5.87 -5.42
N SER A 120 4.67 5.87 -6.72
CA SER A 120 4.79 7.08 -7.54
C SER A 120 3.66 7.28 -8.52
N GLY A 121 3.30 8.54 -8.76
CA GLY A 121 2.29 8.92 -9.76
C GLY A 121 0.85 8.53 -9.41
N ASN A 122 0.61 7.99 -8.20
CA ASN A 122 -0.71 7.52 -7.82
C ASN A 122 -1.64 8.70 -7.49
N ARG A 123 -2.93 8.53 -7.78
CA ARG A 123 -3.99 9.50 -7.49
C ARG A 123 -4.92 8.90 -6.45
N LEU A 124 -4.98 9.51 -5.27
CA LEU A 124 -5.83 9.07 -4.16
C LEU A 124 -6.91 10.12 -3.91
N ALA A 125 -8.17 9.75 -4.05
CA ALA A 125 -9.32 10.63 -3.92
C ALA A 125 -10.37 10.02 -2.99
N ARG A 126 -11.13 10.91 -2.32
CA ARG A 126 -12.27 10.53 -1.46
C ARG A 126 -11.90 9.47 -0.40
N ILE A 127 -10.73 9.63 0.21
CA ILE A 127 -10.28 8.81 1.34
C ILE A 127 -10.99 9.29 2.61
N SER A 128 -11.82 8.44 3.22
CA SER A 128 -12.91 8.90 4.10
C SER A 128 -12.58 9.00 5.59
N SER A 129 -11.86 8.02 6.16
CA SER A 129 -11.63 7.95 7.61
C SER A 129 -10.21 7.56 8.02
N GLY A 130 -9.43 7.01 7.08
CA GLY A 130 -8.03 6.66 7.27
C GLY A 130 -7.06 7.73 6.78
N SER A 131 -5.84 7.29 6.48
CA SER A 131 -4.80 8.15 5.91
C SER A 131 -4.65 7.92 4.42
N MET A 132 -4.08 8.90 3.71
CA MET A 132 -3.72 8.72 2.29
C MET A 132 -2.72 7.58 2.15
N ILE A 133 -1.67 7.63 2.97
CA ILE A 133 -0.65 6.59 3.07
C ILE A 133 -0.42 6.25 4.53
N THR A 134 -0.26 4.96 4.83
CA THR A 134 0.15 4.45 6.14
C THR A 134 1.43 3.64 6.01
N VAL A 135 2.43 3.96 6.84
CA VAL A 135 3.73 3.29 6.85
C VAL A 135 4.03 2.81 8.26
N LYS A 136 4.27 1.51 8.44
CA LYS A 136 4.86 0.98 9.67
C LYS A 136 6.39 1.22 9.62
N SER A 137 6.83 2.31 10.26
CA SER A 137 8.12 2.96 10.03
C SER A 137 9.35 2.19 10.51
N ASP A 138 9.19 1.31 11.50
CA ASP A 138 10.28 0.55 12.13
C ASP A 138 10.76 -0.63 11.28
N SER A 139 10.22 -0.80 10.08
CA SER A 139 10.28 -2.06 9.36
C SER A 139 10.19 -1.90 7.85
N THR A 140 10.65 -0.77 7.29
CA THR A 140 10.75 -0.58 5.83
C THR A 140 12.10 0.02 5.46
N GLU A 141 12.78 -0.56 4.46
CA GLU A 141 14.09 -0.10 3.97
C GLU A 141 13.97 0.35 2.50
N GLY A 142 14.59 1.47 2.11
CA GLY A 142 14.55 1.93 0.72
C GLY A 142 13.15 2.27 0.20
N LEU A 143 12.27 2.83 1.06
CA LEU A 143 10.96 3.32 0.64
C LEU A 143 11.08 4.67 -0.05
N VAL A 144 10.51 4.79 -1.25
CA VAL A 144 10.40 6.02 -2.02
C VAL A 144 8.93 6.27 -2.30
N ILE A 145 8.39 7.36 -1.76
CA ILE A 145 7.07 7.89 -2.14
C ILE A 145 7.30 9.22 -2.83
N ARG A 146 6.77 9.40 -4.04
CA ARG A 146 6.99 10.64 -4.79
C ARG A 146 5.94 10.91 -5.84
N ASP A 147 5.72 12.18 -6.14
CA ASP A 147 4.89 12.62 -7.28
C ASP A 147 3.46 12.04 -7.25
N ASN A 148 2.92 11.75 -6.06
CA ASN A 148 1.52 11.32 -5.90
C ASN A 148 0.62 12.56 -5.77
N THR A 149 -0.66 12.40 -6.11
CA THR A 149 -1.65 13.47 -5.95
C THR A 149 -2.77 13.02 -5.03
N TYR A 150 -3.02 13.81 -3.99
CA TYR A 150 -4.04 13.55 -2.98
C TYR A 150 -5.19 14.55 -3.14
N TYR A 151 -6.36 14.07 -3.54
CA TYR A 151 -7.53 14.92 -3.83
C TYR A 151 -8.48 14.92 -2.63
N THR A 152 -8.53 16.04 -1.91
CA THR A 152 -9.35 16.19 -0.70
C THR A 152 -9.62 17.64 -0.36
N ASP A 153 -10.85 17.92 0.10
CA ASP A 153 -11.22 19.23 0.68
C ASP A 153 -11.00 19.26 2.20
N SER A 154 -10.75 18.10 2.81
CA SER A 154 -10.39 17.94 4.22
C SER A 154 -8.87 17.78 4.38
N PRO A 155 -8.30 18.10 5.56
CA PRO A 155 -6.88 17.89 5.81
C PRO A 155 -6.45 16.44 5.50
N ALA A 156 -5.56 16.25 4.52
CA ALA A 156 -4.98 14.95 4.24
C ALA A 156 -4.09 14.50 5.41
N THR A 157 -4.24 13.24 5.83
CA THR A 157 -3.41 12.66 6.89
C THR A 157 -2.53 11.53 6.36
N PHE A 158 -1.38 11.35 7.00
CA PHE A 158 -0.37 10.36 6.67
C PHE A 158 0.08 9.69 7.96
N ARG A 159 0.03 8.36 8.01
CA ARG A 159 0.46 7.62 9.20
C ARG A 159 1.90 7.18 9.06
N LEU A 160 2.70 7.46 10.08
CA LEU A 160 4.06 6.96 10.21
C LEU A 160 4.25 6.33 11.59
N GLY A 161 4.23 5.00 11.66
CA GLY A 161 4.11 4.30 12.92
C GLY A 161 2.80 4.68 13.63
N ASN A 162 2.91 5.15 14.87
CA ASN A 162 1.75 5.64 15.63
C ASN A 162 1.41 7.11 15.36
N ASP A 163 2.28 7.85 14.67
CA ASP A 163 2.07 9.27 14.39
C ASP A 163 1.09 9.45 13.23
N ILE A 164 0.20 10.42 13.35
CA ILE A 164 -0.64 10.93 12.25
C ILE A 164 -0.16 12.34 11.93
N LEU A 165 0.27 12.54 10.70
CA LEU A 165 0.99 13.72 10.25
C LEU A 165 0.26 14.39 9.09
N PRO A 166 0.32 15.73 8.96
CA PRO A 166 0.01 16.41 7.70
C PRO A 166 1.12 16.13 6.66
N LEU A 167 0.82 16.32 5.38
CA LEU A 167 1.76 16.04 4.27
C LEU A 167 3.13 16.70 4.48
N GLY A 168 3.17 17.99 4.82
CA GLY A 168 4.44 18.71 4.98
C GLY A 168 5.36 18.11 6.05
N GLN A 169 4.80 17.56 7.14
CA GLN A 169 5.59 16.86 8.16
C GLN A 169 6.05 15.49 7.67
N PHE A 170 5.18 14.76 6.97
CA PHE A 170 5.52 13.47 6.36
C PHE A 170 6.66 13.62 5.34
N GLN A 171 6.61 14.67 4.51
CA GLN A 171 7.66 15.06 3.57
C GLN A 171 8.95 15.49 4.28
N SER A 172 8.87 16.30 5.34
CA SER A 172 10.07 16.72 6.09
C SER A 172 10.81 15.57 6.77
N ARG A 173 10.13 14.44 7.00
CA ARG A 173 10.73 13.20 7.52
C ARG A 173 11.38 12.35 6.43
N GLY A 174 11.34 12.80 5.17
CA GLY A 174 11.99 12.14 4.04
C GLY A 174 11.21 10.98 3.42
N TYR A 175 9.93 10.80 3.79
CA TYR A 175 9.12 9.70 3.27
C TYR A 175 8.48 10.00 1.92
N ASP A 176 8.13 11.25 1.68
CA ASP A 176 7.46 11.71 0.47
C ASP A 176 8.24 12.88 -0.16
N ALA A 177 8.43 12.84 -1.48
CA ALA A 177 9.05 13.91 -2.24
C ALA A 177 8.15 14.35 -3.41
N GLY A 178 7.74 15.61 -3.42
CA GLY A 178 7.05 16.20 -4.57
C GLY A 178 5.58 15.81 -4.75
N SER A 179 4.98 15.04 -3.83
CA SER A 179 3.53 14.83 -3.87
C SER A 179 2.77 16.11 -3.49
N ALA A 180 1.55 16.24 -4.01
CA ALA A 180 0.72 17.43 -3.84
C ALA A 180 -0.68 17.07 -3.31
N ILE A 181 -1.27 18.01 -2.57
CA ILE A 181 -2.70 17.99 -2.23
C ILE A 181 -3.41 18.95 -3.20
N LEU A 182 -4.48 18.46 -3.83
CA LEU A 182 -5.37 19.25 -4.68
C LEU A 182 -6.81 19.21 -4.14
N PRO A 183 -7.66 20.19 -4.48
CA PRO A 183 -9.09 20.17 -4.17
C PRO A 183 -9.75 18.89 -4.68
N ALA A 184 -10.75 18.38 -3.96
CA ALA A 184 -11.48 17.19 -4.40
C ALA A 184 -12.23 17.42 -5.73
N SER A 185 -12.61 18.67 -6.02
CA SER A 185 -13.23 19.07 -7.28
C SER A 185 -12.37 18.85 -8.53
N ASP A 186 -11.05 18.78 -8.36
CA ASP A 186 -10.10 18.68 -9.47
C ASP A 186 -9.88 17.22 -9.89
N PHE A 187 -10.43 16.26 -9.14
CA PHE A 187 -10.30 14.85 -9.46
C PHE A 187 -11.15 14.47 -10.68
N GLN A 188 -10.47 14.04 -11.75
CA GLN A 188 -11.09 13.39 -12.91
C GLN A 188 -10.74 11.90 -12.88
N GLY A 189 -11.76 11.08 -12.60
CA GLY A 189 -11.66 9.62 -12.44
C GLY A 189 -11.27 8.88 -13.71
#